data_AF-A0A5E8CJB5-F1
#
_entry.id   AF-A0A5E8CJB5-F1
#
_cell.length_a   1.000
_cell.length_b   1.000
_cell.length_c   1.000
_cell.angle_alpha   90.00
_cell.angle_beta   90.00
_cell.angle_gamma   90.00
#
_symmetry.space_group_name_H-M   'P 1'
#
loop_
_entity.id
_entity.type
_entity.pdbx_description
1 polymer ?
#
loop_
_entity_poly.entity_id
_entity_poly.type
_entity_poly.pdbx_seq_one_letter_code
_entity_poly.pdbx_strand_id
1 'polypeptide(L)'
;MDFLKEELGKVISKPNVNLADELIYICQNYFDKPVHNMTDLKKKNQKLKGDIFECFCLLYMKYVYKLEKIWLLHETPEDVLLKVGLKRKDMGIDLIGQDKIGDYYAIQAKYRKRNKNKKTTITWKQLSTFYALVLKTGPFKKHIVFTNADSARHVGNKTDKDLTITYNRLNKITHFEWLQMLELETKTDKYESSVEKKKLSIEQIRQKRLLYFSKNHTIV
;
A
#
# COMPACT_ATOMS: atom_id res chain seq x y z
N MET A 1 -10.46 -5.77 0.59
CA MET A 1 -9.00 -5.93 0.40
C MET A 1 -8.66 -7.30 -0.20
N ASP A 2 -9.26 -8.38 0.31
CA ASP A 2 -8.95 -9.77 -0.09
C ASP A 2 -9.11 -10.05 -1.59
N PHE A 3 -10.18 -9.53 -2.19
CA PHE A 3 -10.40 -9.64 -3.64
C PHE A 3 -9.20 -9.13 -4.46
N LEU A 4 -8.66 -7.95 -4.13
CA LEU A 4 -7.54 -7.37 -4.87
C LEU A 4 -6.27 -8.23 -4.72
N LYS A 5 -6.02 -8.75 -3.51
CA LYS A 5 -4.89 -9.65 -3.25
C LYS A 5 -5.04 -10.94 -4.04
N GLU A 6 -6.24 -11.52 -4.09
CA GLU A 6 -6.53 -12.76 -4.83
C GLU A 6 -6.28 -12.58 -6.33
N GLU A 7 -6.82 -11.52 -6.95
CA GLU A 7 -6.64 -11.28 -8.39
C GLU A 7 -5.18 -10.98 -8.76
N LEU A 8 -4.49 -10.17 -7.95
CA LEU A 8 -3.06 -9.91 -8.14
C LEU A 8 -2.22 -11.19 -7.94
N GLY A 9 -2.59 -12.05 -6.99
CA GLY A 9 -1.96 -13.35 -6.77
C GLY A 9 -2.08 -14.30 -7.97
N LYS A 10 -3.17 -14.22 -8.75
CA LYS A 10 -3.33 -15.02 -9.98
C LYS A 10 -2.38 -14.59 -11.10
N VAL A 11 -1.94 -13.32 -11.10
CA VAL A 11 -1.10 -12.77 -12.17
C VAL A 11 0.38 -12.66 -11.79
N ILE A 12 0.72 -12.63 -10.49
CA ILE A 12 2.11 -12.43 -10.02
C ILE A 12 3.09 -13.55 -10.44
N SER A 13 2.57 -14.75 -10.66
CA SER A 13 3.36 -15.92 -11.09
C SER A 13 3.57 -15.98 -12.60
N LYS A 14 2.90 -15.12 -13.38
CA LYS A 14 2.99 -15.12 -14.84
C LYS A 14 4.31 -14.44 -15.27
N PRO A 15 5.11 -15.07 -16.15
CA PRO A 15 6.34 -14.46 -16.65
C PRO A 15 6.03 -13.24 -17.54
N ASN A 16 6.92 -12.24 -17.51
CA ASN A 16 6.88 -11.05 -18.38
C ASN A 16 5.61 -10.17 -18.28
N VAL A 17 4.93 -10.21 -17.14
CA VAL A 17 3.73 -9.41 -16.89
C VAL A 17 4.09 -8.09 -16.21
N ASN A 18 3.50 -7.00 -16.70
CA ASN A 18 3.55 -5.71 -16.04
C ASN A 18 2.44 -5.63 -14.99
N LEU A 19 2.79 -5.82 -13.72
CA LEU A 19 1.83 -5.85 -12.62
C LEU A 19 1.10 -4.51 -12.39
N ALA A 20 1.71 -3.38 -12.77
CA ALA A 20 1.03 -2.09 -12.71
C ALA A 20 -0.07 -1.97 -13.79
N ASP A 21 0.17 -2.50 -14.99
CA ASP A 21 -0.88 -2.59 -16.01
C ASP A 21 -1.96 -3.60 -15.63
N GLU A 22 -1.60 -4.75 -15.03
CA GLU A 22 -2.58 -5.72 -14.51
C GLU A 22 -3.45 -5.13 -13.40
N LEU A 23 -2.87 -4.39 -12.46
CA LEU A 23 -3.65 -3.65 -11.45
C LEU A 23 -4.68 -2.73 -12.12
N ILE A 24 -4.26 -1.99 -13.15
CA ILE A 24 -5.17 -1.09 -13.87
C ILE A 24 -6.24 -1.90 -14.59
N TYR A 25 -5.89 -3.04 -15.17
CA TYR A 25 -6.83 -3.97 -15.80
C TYR A 25 -7.84 -4.52 -14.78
N ILE A 26 -7.41 -4.97 -13.60
CA ILE A 26 -8.29 -5.42 -12.51
C ILE A 26 -9.25 -4.29 -12.10
N CYS A 27 -8.75 -3.07 -11.89
CA CYS A 27 -9.58 -1.90 -11.61
C CYS A 27 -10.58 -1.59 -12.74
N GLN A 28 -10.27 -1.91 -13.99
CA GLN A 28 -11.17 -1.71 -15.13
C GLN A 28 -12.24 -2.78 -15.21
N ASN A 29 -11.84 -4.06 -15.06
CA ASN A 29 -12.62 -5.25 -15.41
C ASN A 29 -13.25 -5.98 -14.22
N TYR A 30 -12.99 -5.56 -12.98
CA TYR A 30 -13.79 -6.00 -11.82
C TYR A 30 -15.31 -5.86 -12.07
N PHE A 31 -15.66 -4.97 -13.00
CA PHE A 31 -17.01 -4.60 -13.39
C PHE A 31 -17.63 -5.46 -14.52
N ASP A 32 -16.89 -6.18 -15.35
CA ASP A 32 -17.48 -6.85 -16.53
C ASP A 32 -18.27 -8.13 -16.19
N LYS A 33 -18.46 -8.43 -14.90
CA LYS A 33 -19.42 -9.43 -14.43
C LYS A 33 -20.84 -8.85 -14.46
N PRO A 34 -21.85 -9.56 -15.00
CA PRO A 34 -23.17 -8.99 -15.29
C PRO A 34 -23.88 -8.48 -14.02
N VAL A 35 -24.43 -7.27 -14.09
CA VAL A 35 -25.26 -6.66 -13.04
C VAL A 35 -26.69 -6.52 -13.56
N HIS A 36 -27.66 -7.01 -12.80
CA HIS A 36 -29.05 -7.20 -13.28
C HIS A 36 -29.91 -5.91 -13.33
N ASN A 37 -29.37 -4.69 -13.16
CA ASN A 37 -30.18 -3.46 -13.19
C ASN A 37 -29.41 -2.17 -13.61
N MET A 38 -30.10 -1.26 -14.32
CA MET A 38 -29.48 -0.22 -15.17
C MET A 38 -29.27 1.15 -14.50
N THR A 39 -30.09 1.50 -13.52
CA THR A 39 -30.03 2.78 -12.76
C THR A 39 -28.96 2.76 -11.67
N ASP A 40 -28.65 1.58 -11.14
CA ASP A 40 -27.58 1.31 -10.17
C ASP A 40 -26.18 1.28 -10.82
N LEU A 41 -26.12 1.08 -12.13
CA LEU A 41 -24.90 0.93 -12.90
C LEU A 41 -24.05 2.21 -12.82
N LYS A 42 -24.55 3.37 -13.27
CA LYS A 42 -23.70 4.59 -13.41
C LYS A 42 -23.14 5.16 -12.09
N LYS A 43 -23.84 5.03 -10.95
CA LYS A 43 -23.36 5.49 -9.63
C LYS A 43 -22.47 4.48 -8.90
N LYS A 44 -22.63 3.16 -9.14
CA LYS A 44 -21.70 2.12 -8.66
C LYS A 44 -20.38 2.09 -9.47
N ASN A 45 -20.41 2.43 -10.76
CA ASN A 45 -19.31 2.20 -11.71
C ASN A 45 -17.99 2.93 -11.45
N GLN A 46 -18.00 4.18 -10.97
CA GLN A 46 -16.76 4.93 -10.69
C GLN A 46 -16.30 4.75 -9.25
N LYS A 47 -17.24 4.61 -8.32
CA LYS A 47 -16.96 4.46 -6.89
C LYS A 47 -16.16 3.19 -6.62
N LEU A 48 -16.62 2.05 -7.14
CA LEU A 48 -15.92 0.77 -6.96
C LEU A 48 -14.50 0.74 -7.52
N LYS A 49 -14.23 1.43 -8.64
CA LYS A 49 -12.88 1.55 -9.21
C LYS A 49 -11.96 2.41 -8.34
N GLY A 50 -12.53 3.47 -7.78
CA GLY A 50 -11.89 4.29 -6.74
C GLY A 50 -11.55 3.44 -5.53
N ASP A 51 -12.54 2.73 -4.98
CA ASP A 51 -12.41 1.92 -3.76
C ASP A 51 -11.32 0.82 -3.90
N ILE A 52 -11.25 0.13 -5.04
CA ILE A 52 -10.17 -0.85 -5.30
C ILE A 52 -8.81 -0.16 -5.37
N PHE A 53 -8.74 1.00 -6.03
CA PHE A 53 -7.50 1.76 -6.14
C PHE A 53 -7.07 2.38 -4.80
N GLU A 54 -8.02 2.73 -3.93
CA GLU A 54 -7.79 3.12 -2.54
C GLU A 54 -7.23 1.95 -1.72
N CYS A 55 -7.80 0.74 -1.87
CA CYS A 55 -7.26 -0.47 -1.25
C CYS A 55 -5.81 -0.72 -1.70
N PHE A 56 -5.52 -0.58 -3.00
CA PHE A 56 -4.15 -0.68 -3.50
C PHE A 56 -3.24 0.41 -2.94
N CYS A 57 -3.73 1.65 -2.87
CA CYS A 57 -3.00 2.76 -2.26
C CYS A 57 -2.61 2.44 -0.81
N LEU A 58 -3.53 1.86 -0.03
CA LEU A 58 -3.25 1.42 1.34
C LEU A 58 -2.11 0.40 1.38
N LEU A 59 -2.16 -0.64 0.55
CA LEU A 59 -1.10 -1.65 0.45
C LEU A 59 0.23 -1.02 0.03
N TYR A 60 0.23 -0.15 -0.98
CA TYR A 60 1.42 0.57 -1.41
C TYR A 60 2.01 1.39 -0.27
N MET A 61 1.19 2.14 0.46
CA MET A 61 1.69 2.99 1.56
C MET A 61 2.29 2.15 2.70
N LYS A 62 1.72 0.99 2.99
CA LYS A 62 2.22 0.07 4.02
C LYS A 62 3.51 -0.63 3.60
N TYR A 63 3.52 -1.24 2.41
CA TYR A 63 4.58 -2.17 2.02
C TYR A 63 5.64 -1.56 1.12
N VAL A 64 5.35 -0.52 0.33
CA VAL A 64 6.32 0.13 -0.56
C VAL A 64 6.82 1.42 0.07
N TYR A 65 5.91 2.29 0.52
CA TYR A 65 6.28 3.55 1.17
C TYR A 65 6.69 3.36 2.65
N LYS A 66 6.37 2.22 3.26
CA LYS A 66 6.77 1.82 4.62
C LYS A 66 6.20 2.70 5.74
N LEU A 67 4.94 3.13 5.64
CA LEU A 67 4.23 3.69 6.79
C LEU A 67 3.94 2.60 7.82
N GLU A 68 4.08 2.95 9.10
CA GLU A 68 3.85 2.04 10.23
C GLU A 68 2.36 1.71 10.38
N LYS A 69 1.52 2.74 10.27
CA LYS A 69 0.06 2.61 10.30
C LYS A 69 -0.55 3.34 9.11
N ILE A 70 -1.62 2.77 8.57
CA ILE A 70 -2.37 3.34 7.45
C ILE A 70 -3.83 2.95 7.60
N TRP A 71 -4.72 3.91 7.38
CA TRP A 71 -6.16 3.72 7.49
C TRP A 71 -6.85 4.35 6.28
N LEU A 72 -7.92 3.70 5.80
CA LEU A 72 -8.92 4.41 5.01
C LEU A 72 -9.58 5.46 5.92
N LEU A 73 -9.95 6.62 5.38
CA LEU A 73 -10.50 7.71 6.20
C LEU A 73 -11.72 7.24 7.02
N HIS A 74 -12.60 6.45 6.40
CA HIS A 74 -13.80 5.93 7.05
C HIS A 74 -13.52 4.87 8.14
N GLU A 75 -12.33 4.29 8.17
CA GLU A 75 -11.87 3.31 9.17
C GLU A 75 -10.88 3.93 10.17
N THR A 76 -10.56 5.22 10.03
CA THR A 76 -9.58 5.88 10.88
C THR A 76 -10.10 5.97 12.32
N PRO A 77 -9.29 5.63 13.33
CA PRO A 77 -9.64 5.81 14.75
C PRO A 77 -10.01 7.26 15.08
N GLU A 78 -10.96 7.47 16.00
CA GLU A 78 -11.41 8.82 16.35
C GLU A 78 -10.30 9.66 17.00
N ASP A 79 -9.42 9.06 17.80
CA ASP A 79 -8.28 9.77 18.40
C ASP A 79 -7.32 10.29 17.34
N VAL A 80 -7.12 9.53 16.25
CA VAL A 80 -6.31 9.96 15.10
C VAL A 80 -6.99 11.11 14.37
N LEU A 81 -8.31 11.00 14.10
CA LEU A 81 -9.08 12.07 13.45
C LEU A 81 -9.02 13.38 14.26
N LEU A 82 -9.17 13.29 15.59
CA LEU A 82 -9.07 14.44 16.50
C LEU A 82 -7.68 15.07 16.44
N LYS A 83 -6.60 14.25 16.48
CA LYS A 83 -5.21 14.74 16.41
C LYS A 83 -4.92 15.53 15.14
N VAL A 84 -5.48 15.10 14.00
CA VAL A 84 -5.29 15.78 12.72
C VAL A 84 -6.40 16.79 12.39
N GLY A 85 -7.34 17.03 13.30
CA GLY A 85 -8.43 17.99 13.12
C GLY A 85 -9.40 17.64 11.98
N LEU A 86 -9.63 16.35 11.70
CA LEU A 86 -10.54 15.87 10.64
C LEU A 86 -11.84 15.30 11.21
N LYS A 87 -12.88 15.28 10.37
CA LYS A 87 -14.14 14.57 10.64
C LYS A 87 -14.27 13.41 9.66
N ARG A 88 -15.06 12.38 10.01
CA ARG A 88 -15.21 11.18 9.16
C ARG A 88 -15.84 11.46 7.79
N LYS A 89 -16.47 12.63 7.58
CA LYS A 89 -17.23 13.00 6.38
C LYS A 89 -16.45 13.90 5.40
N ASP A 90 -15.12 13.83 5.41
CA ASP A 90 -14.31 14.69 4.55
C ASP A 90 -14.21 14.17 3.10
N MET A 91 -14.28 15.09 2.14
CA MET A 91 -14.52 14.80 0.72
C MET A 91 -13.25 14.79 -0.15
N GLY A 92 -12.06 14.86 0.46
CA GLY A 92 -10.79 14.96 -0.29
C GLY A 92 -9.59 14.23 0.30
N ILE A 93 -9.64 13.74 1.54
CA ILE A 93 -8.57 12.88 2.07
C ILE A 93 -9.15 11.47 2.07
N ASP A 94 -8.54 10.54 1.35
CA ASP A 94 -9.05 9.17 1.26
C ASP A 94 -8.36 8.26 2.29
N LEU A 95 -7.08 8.52 2.60
CA LEU A 95 -6.32 7.77 3.59
C LEU A 95 -5.51 8.68 4.51
N ILE A 96 -5.29 8.19 5.73
CA ILE A 96 -4.40 8.78 6.72
C ILE A 96 -3.36 7.74 7.09
N GLY A 97 -2.10 8.12 7.00
CA GLY A 97 -0.98 7.27 7.39
C GLY A 97 -0.16 7.87 8.52
N GLN A 98 0.59 7.04 9.21
CA GLN A 98 1.52 7.43 10.28
C GLN A 98 2.84 6.69 10.09
N ASP A 99 3.96 7.41 10.17
CA ASP A 99 5.29 6.78 10.18
C ASP A 99 5.70 6.30 11.59
N LYS A 100 6.87 5.66 11.68
CA LYS A 100 7.39 5.08 12.93
C LYS A 100 7.70 6.13 14.01
N ILE A 101 7.88 7.38 13.62
CA ILE A 101 8.22 8.50 14.52
C ILE A 101 6.93 9.14 15.04
N GLY A 102 5.79 8.87 14.38
CA GLY A 102 4.48 9.35 14.78
C GLY A 102 3.93 10.46 13.90
N ASP A 103 4.65 10.86 12.85
CA ASP A 103 4.21 11.91 11.94
C ASP A 103 3.07 11.43 11.03
N TYR A 104 2.07 12.28 10.80
CA TYR A 104 0.91 11.96 9.97
C TYR A 104 1.09 12.37 8.50
N TYR A 105 0.44 11.60 7.63
CA TYR A 105 0.45 11.74 6.18
C TYR A 105 -0.99 11.78 5.69
N ALA A 106 -1.33 12.79 4.89
CA ALA A 106 -2.63 12.86 4.22
C ALA A 106 -2.48 12.37 2.78
N ILE A 107 -3.34 11.43 2.37
CA ILE A 107 -3.26 10.83 1.04
C ILE A 107 -4.60 10.95 0.32
N GLN A 108 -4.57 11.43 -0.92
CA GLN A 108 -5.67 11.33 -1.88
C GLN A 108 -5.28 10.32 -2.97
N ALA A 109 -6.04 9.23 -3.06
CA ALA A 109 -5.97 8.25 -4.13
C ALA A 109 -6.94 8.63 -5.26
N LYS A 110 -6.42 8.81 -6.47
CA LYS A 110 -7.22 9.22 -7.62
C LYS A 110 -6.99 8.34 -8.83
N TYR A 111 -7.96 7.46 -9.08
CA TYR A 111 -7.99 6.61 -10.27
C TYR A 111 -8.46 7.37 -11.52
N ARG A 112 -7.87 7.05 -12.68
CA ARG A 112 -8.29 7.51 -14.01
C ARG A 112 -8.26 6.37 -15.01
N LYS A 113 -9.24 6.37 -15.92
CA LYS A 113 -9.14 5.58 -17.15
C LYS A 113 -8.02 6.18 -18.01
N ARG A 114 -6.95 5.42 -18.21
CA ARG A 114 -5.83 5.82 -19.06
C ARG A 114 -6.18 5.63 -20.53
N ASN A 115 -5.63 6.49 -21.38
CA ASN A 115 -5.67 6.33 -22.83
C ASN A 115 -4.25 6.06 -23.32
N LYS A 116 -4.03 4.94 -24.03
CA LYS A 116 -2.70 4.59 -24.56
C LYS A 116 -2.16 5.64 -25.55
N ASN A 117 -3.06 6.36 -26.22
CA ASN A 117 -2.71 7.35 -27.25
C ASN A 117 -2.60 8.78 -26.70
N LYS A 118 -2.90 9.01 -25.42
CA LYS A 118 -2.88 10.36 -24.83
C LYS A 118 -2.47 10.36 -23.37
N LYS A 119 -1.53 11.26 -23.03
CA LYS A 119 -1.15 11.53 -21.64
C LYS A 119 -2.38 11.86 -20.79
N THR A 120 -2.56 11.07 -19.74
CA THR A 120 -3.61 11.25 -18.74
C THR A 120 -3.03 12.08 -17.60
N THR A 121 -3.70 13.19 -17.26
CA THR A 121 -3.21 14.14 -16.25
C THR A 121 -4.33 14.49 -15.29
N ILE A 122 -4.04 14.48 -13.99
CA ILE A 122 -4.96 14.99 -12.96
C ILE A 122 -4.93 16.51 -12.98
N THR A 123 -6.10 17.15 -13.05
CA THR A 123 -6.21 18.61 -13.07
C THR A 123 -6.26 19.19 -11.65
N TRP A 124 -5.92 20.48 -11.51
CA TRP A 124 -6.02 21.17 -10.21
C TRP A 124 -7.42 21.13 -9.63
N LYS A 125 -8.45 21.39 -10.45
CA LYS A 125 -9.87 21.33 -10.02
C LYS A 125 -10.25 19.99 -9.38
N GLN A 126 -9.54 18.92 -9.73
CA GLN A 126 -9.79 17.59 -9.19
C GLN A 126 -9.09 17.32 -7.85
N LEU A 127 -8.12 18.15 -7.48
CA LEU A 127 -7.30 18.06 -6.26
C LEU A 127 -7.51 19.25 -5.31
N SER A 128 -8.22 20.30 -5.75
CA SER A 128 -8.37 21.54 -4.97
C SER A 128 -8.98 21.29 -3.60
N THR A 129 -9.95 20.38 -3.47
CA THR A 129 -10.56 20.03 -2.18
C THR A 129 -9.56 19.35 -1.25
N PHE A 130 -8.72 18.44 -1.77
CA PHE A 130 -7.65 17.80 -1.00
C PHE A 130 -6.68 18.85 -0.46
N TYR A 131 -6.15 19.71 -1.34
CA TYR A 131 -5.21 20.75 -0.93
C TYR A 131 -5.84 21.76 0.05
N ALA A 132 -7.11 22.12 -0.15
CA ALA A 132 -7.81 22.99 0.80
C ALA A 132 -7.96 22.34 2.19
N LEU A 133 -8.24 21.04 2.24
CA LEU A 133 -8.38 20.31 3.51
C LEU A 133 -7.05 20.18 4.24
N VAL A 134 -5.99 19.72 3.59
CA VAL A 134 -4.67 19.54 4.25
C VAL A 134 -4.02 20.86 4.71
N LEU A 135 -4.48 22.00 4.19
CA LEU A 135 -4.09 23.32 4.68
C LEU A 135 -4.91 23.78 5.90
N LYS A 136 -6.13 23.26 6.07
CA LYS A 136 -7.04 23.57 7.18
C LYS A 136 -6.95 22.55 8.31
N THR A 137 -6.36 21.39 8.07
CA THR A 137 -6.24 20.27 9.00
C THR A 137 -4.79 19.79 9.06
N GLY A 138 -4.48 18.90 9.99
CA GLY A 138 -3.12 18.44 10.27
C GLY A 138 -2.78 18.52 11.77
N PRO A 139 -1.51 18.33 12.13
CA PRO A 139 -0.33 18.47 11.28
C PRO A 139 -0.09 17.28 10.34
N PHE A 140 0.32 17.56 9.11
CA PHE A 140 0.82 16.56 8.16
C PHE A 140 2.25 16.85 7.72
N LYS A 141 3.05 15.79 7.65
CA LYS A 141 4.43 15.78 7.14
C LYS A 141 4.48 15.72 5.62
N LYS A 142 3.56 14.96 4.99
CA LYS A 142 3.38 14.97 3.54
C LYS A 142 1.91 15.01 3.14
N HIS A 143 1.66 15.68 2.01
CA HIS A 143 0.42 15.66 1.27
C HIS A 143 0.66 14.84 0.00
N ILE A 144 0.13 13.62 -0.04
CA ILE A 144 0.42 12.66 -1.09
C ILE A 144 -0.76 12.56 -2.06
N VAL A 145 -0.51 12.87 -3.32
CA VAL A 145 -1.43 12.54 -4.43
C VAL A 145 -0.98 11.22 -5.04
N PHE A 146 -1.79 10.19 -4.89
CA PHE A 146 -1.54 8.86 -5.43
C PHE A 146 -2.44 8.61 -6.64
N THR A 147 -1.88 8.34 -7.82
CA THR A 147 -2.66 8.23 -9.05
C THR A 147 -2.03 7.29 -10.07
N ASN A 148 -2.86 6.65 -10.88
CA ASN A 148 -2.43 5.92 -12.07
C ASN A 148 -2.37 6.82 -13.33
N ALA A 149 -2.58 8.13 -13.21
CA ALA A 149 -2.31 9.07 -14.28
C ALA A 149 -0.80 9.23 -14.52
N ASP A 150 -0.42 9.77 -15.69
CA ASP A 150 0.99 9.99 -16.03
C ASP A 150 1.55 11.21 -15.26
N SER A 151 0.68 12.16 -14.91
CA SER A 151 1.06 13.32 -14.09
C SER A 151 -0.13 13.91 -13.32
N ALA A 152 0.17 14.79 -12.35
CA ALA A 152 -0.80 15.63 -11.68
C ALA A 152 -0.35 17.09 -11.77
N ARG A 153 -1.25 17.99 -12.14
CA ARG A 153 -0.97 19.43 -12.17
C ARG A 153 -0.99 19.98 -10.75
N HIS A 154 0.01 20.80 -10.47
CA HIS A 154 0.09 21.63 -9.27
C HIS A 154 -0.13 23.08 -9.66
N VAL A 155 -0.71 23.88 -8.76
CA VAL A 155 -0.83 25.33 -8.91
C VAL A 155 -0.02 25.99 -7.80
N GLY A 156 0.84 26.93 -8.17
CA GLY A 156 1.80 27.54 -7.25
C GLY A 156 3.04 26.67 -7.01
N ASN A 157 3.87 27.11 -6.07
CA ASN A 157 5.12 26.45 -5.72
C ASN A 157 4.85 25.19 -4.91
N LYS A 158 5.49 24.08 -5.30
CA LYS A 158 5.49 22.87 -4.48
C LYS A 158 6.31 23.09 -3.23
N THR A 159 5.81 22.59 -2.13
CA THR A 159 6.54 22.52 -0.87
C THR A 159 7.23 21.18 -0.74
N ASP A 160 8.09 21.05 0.26
CA ASP A 160 8.66 19.78 0.67
C ASP A 160 7.58 18.78 1.13
N LYS A 161 6.42 19.26 1.58
CA LYS A 161 5.28 18.41 1.96
C LYS A 161 4.61 17.73 0.77
N ASP A 162 4.67 18.32 -0.43
CA ASP A 162 3.89 17.85 -1.57
C ASP A 162 4.59 16.70 -2.31
N LEU A 163 3.92 15.54 -2.35
CA LEU A 163 4.40 14.36 -3.07
C LEU A 163 3.35 13.88 -4.06
N THR A 164 3.79 13.54 -5.27
CA THR A 164 2.94 12.89 -6.27
C THR A 164 3.52 11.53 -6.63
N ILE A 165 2.70 10.49 -6.46
CA ILE A 165 2.99 9.13 -6.90
C ILE A 165 2.12 8.86 -8.12
N THR A 166 2.77 8.76 -9.28
CA THR A 166 2.13 8.57 -10.59
C THR A 166 2.31 7.13 -11.07
N TYR A 167 1.70 6.81 -12.22
CA TYR A 167 1.89 5.51 -12.88
C TYR A 167 3.36 5.10 -13.02
N ASN A 168 4.25 6.05 -13.32
CA ASN A 168 5.68 5.76 -13.48
C ASN A 168 6.33 5.19 -12.22
N ARG A 169 5.83 5.53 -11.02
CA ARG A 169 6.29 4.92 -9.77
C ARG A 169 5.68 3.54 -9.58
N LEU A 170 4.40 3.35 -9.93
CA LEU A 170 3.74 2.04 -9.86
C LEU A 170 4.44 1.02 -10.77
N ASN A 171 4.85 1.46 -11.95
CA ASN A 171 5.58 0.66 -12.93
C ASN A 171 7.00 0.26 -12.47
N LYS A 172 7.50 0.87 -11.39
CA LYS A 172 8.83 0.59 -10.83
C LYS A 172 8.79 -0.26 -9.56
N ILE A 173 7.59 -0.65 -9.10
CA ILE A 173 7.45 -1.56 -7.96
C ILE A 173 8.08 -2.90 -8.35
N THR A 174 9.00 -3.35 -7.51
CA THR A 174 9.73 -4.60 -7.71
C THR A 174 8.82 -5.80 -7.48
N HIS A 175 9.17 -6.94 -8.08
CA HIS A 175 8.43 -8.19 -7.87
C HIS A 175 8.35 -8.57 -6.38
N PHE A 176 9.43 -8.34 -5.62
CA PHE A 176 9.47 -8.56 -4.19
C PHE A 176 8.48 -7.66 -3.41
N GLU A 177 8.40 -6.37 -3.75
CA GLU A 177 7.43 -5.47 -3.12
C GLU A 177 5.98 -5.86 -3.45
N TRP A 178 5.72 -6.38 -4.66
CA TRP A 178 4.43 -6.97 -4.98
C TRP A 178 4.11 -8.18 -4.12
N LEU A 179 5.07 -9.10 -3.91
CA LEU A 179 4.89 -10.24 -3.01
C LEU A 179 4.59 -9.79 -1.57
N GLN A 180 5.31 -8.78 -1.07
CA GLN A 180 5.06 -8.21 0.25
C GLN A 180 3.63 -7.65 0.38
N MET A 181 3.14 -6.92 -0.63
CA MET A 181 1.78 -6.37 -0.64
C MET A 181 0.70 -7.45 -0.62
N LEU A 182 0.97 -8.61 -1.21
CA LEU A 182 0.05 -9.74 -1.22
C LEU A 182 0.11 -10.57 0.07
N GLU A 183 1.01 -10.23 1.00
CA GLU A 183 1.29 -11.03 2.21
C GLU A 183 1.60 -12.49 1.85
N LEU A 184 2.11 -12.72 0.64
CA LEU A 184 2.62 -14.01 0.24
C LEU A 184 3.96 -14.18 0.95
N GLU A 185 4.00 -15.07 1.94
CA GLU A 185 5.24 -15.43 2.65
C GLU A 185 6.33 -15.71 1.61
N THR A 186 7.33 -14.84 1.56
CA THR A 186 8.58 -15.23 0.91
C THR A 186 9.19 -16.33 1.78
N LYS A 187 9.65 -17.43 1.17
CA LYS A 187 10.23 -18.59 1.89
C LYS A 187 11.36 -18.22 2.87
N THR A 188 11.86 -16.99 2.83
CA THR A 188 12.81 -16.37 3.74
C THR A 188 12.32 -16.29 5.20
N ASP A 189 11.04 -16.02 5.47
CA ASP A 189 10.53 -15.88 6.86
C ASP A 189 10.45 -17.22 7.62
N LYS A 190 10.37 -18.33 6.88
CA LYS A 190 10.46 -19.69 7.45
C LYS A 190 11.89 -20.06 7.85
N TYR A 191 12.90 -19.46 7.22
CA TYR A 191 14.29 -19.73 7.55
C TYR A 191 14.68 -19.04 8.86
N GLU A 192 14.41 -17.74 9.02
CA GLU A 192 14.74 -17.00 10.25
C GLU A 192 14.00 -17.53 11.49
N SER A 193 12.69 -17.83 11.36
CA SER A 193 11.91 -18.43 12.46
C SER A 193 12.34 -19.85 12.84
N SER A 194 12.98 -20.60 11.93
CA SER A 194 13.57 -21.92 12.21
C SER A 194 14.95 -21.84 12.86
N VAL A 195 15.71 -20.77 12.59
CA VAL A 195 17.05 -20.54 13.13
C VAL A 195 16.98 -20.03 14.57
N GLU A 196 16.03 -19.13 14.90
CA GLU A 196 15.83 -18.66 16.27
C GLU A 196 15.37 -19.79 17.22
N LYS A 197 14.53 -20.71 16.74
CA LYS A 197 14.09 -21.89 17.51
C LYS A 197 15.19 -22.93 17.76
N LYS A 198 16.35 -22.80 17.10
CA LYS A 198 17.49 -23.74 17.20
C LYS A 198 18.70 -23.18 17.95
N LYS A 199 18.61 -22.02 18.61
CA LYS A 199 19.65 -21.59 19.54
C LYS A 199 19.58 -22.44 20.82
N LEU A 200 20.47 -23.43 20.92
CA LEU A 200 20.68 -24.20 22.14
C LEU A 200 21.03 -23.25 23.29
N SER A 201 20.44 -23.48 24.46
CA SER A 201 20.84 -22.73 25.66
C SER A 201 22.31 -23.00 25.99
N ILE A 202 22.95 -22.07 26.71
CA ILE A 202 24.34 -22.21 27.15
C ILE A 202 24.57 -23.56 27.86
N GLU A 203 23.58 -24.01 28.64
CA GLU A 203 23.63 -25.27 29.37
C GLU A 203 23.57 -26.50 28.45
N GLN A 204 22.76 -26.45 27.40
CA GLN A 204 22.70 -27.51 26.38
C GLN A 204 23.99 -27.58 25.55
N ILE A 205 24.63 -26.43 25.29
CA ILE A 205 25.95 -26.37 24.66
C ILE A 205 27.01 -26.97 25.59
N ARG A 206 26.93 -26.69 26.90
CA ARG A 206 27.85 -27.23 27.92
C ARG A 206 27.74 -28.74 28.07
N GLN A 207 26.52 -29.29 28.10
CA GLN A 207 26.28 -30.74 28.12
C GLN A 207 26.80 -31.44 26.86
N LYS A 208 26.60 -30.86 25.68
CA LYS A 208 27.16 -31.42 24.43
C LYS A 208 28.69 -31.42 24.43
N ARG A 209 29.32 -30.37 24.99
CA ARG A 209 30.78 -30.32 25.14
C ARG A 209 31.27 -31.39 26.12
N LEU A 210 30.63 -31.55 27.27
CA LEU A 210 30.93 -32.61 28.24
C LEU A 210 30.83 -34.02 27.64
N LEU A 211 29.78 -34.30 26.86
CA LEU A 211 29.59 -35.56 26.13
C LEU A 211 30.64 -35.80 25.05
N TYR A 212 31.10 -34.75 24.38
CA TYR A 212 32.17 -34.83 23.40
C TYR A 212 33.53 -35.14 24.07
N PHE A 213 33.83 -34.47 25.18
CA PHE A 213 35.06 -34.71 25.93
C PHE A 213 35.06 -36.06 26.64
N SER A 214 33.92 -36.56 27.14
CA SER A 214 33.85 -37.90 27.74
C SER A 214 34.00 -39.03 26.72
N LYS A 215 33.52 -38.84 25.49
CA LYS A 215 33.72 -39.80 24.38
C LYS A 215 35.16 -39.84 23.84
N ASN A 216 35.87 -38.71 23.90
CA ASN A 216 37.21 -38.57 23.33
C ASN A 216 38.34 -38.66 24.39
N HIS A 217 38.01 -38.98 25.64
CA HIS A 217 38.96 -39.32 26.69
C HIS A 217 38.62 -40.68 27.31
N THR A 218 38.65 -41.72 26.48
CA THR A 218 38.95 -43.08 26.91
C THR A 218 40.26 -43.48 26.23
N ILE A 219 41.35 -42.94 26.80
CA ILE A 219 42.74 -43.39 26.65
C ILE A 219 43.22 -43.27 28.11
N VAL A 220 43.34 -44.32 28.90
CA VAL A 220 44.04 -45.60 28.74
C VAL A 220 43.25 -46.71 29.44
#